data_AF-A0A7T0C3B4-F1
#
_entry.id   AF-A0A7T0C3B4-F1
#
_cell.length_a   1.000
_cell.length_b   1.000
_cell.length_c   1.000
_cell.angle_alpha   90.00
_cell.angle_beta   90.00
_cell.angle_gamma   90.00
#
_symmetry.space_group_name_H-M   'P 1'
#
loop_
_entity.id
_entity.type
_entity.pdbx_description
1 polymer ?
#
loop_
_entity_poly.entity_id
_entity_poly.type
_entity_poly.pdbx_seq_one_letter_code
_entity_poly.pdbx_strand_id
1 'polypeptide(L)'
;MSQKKYFTVTEANSFVDRLLTDIPRIQELLGSLSNDFEDVKHAQKKANLNGGSLQGGAYLEKAVLFQDMIKRLESDGCILKGVQNGLVDFLHEREGREVYLCWRYPERKIEYWHEIDGGFAGRQKIE
;
A
#
# COMPACT_ATOMS: atom_id res chain seq x y z
N MET A 1 -14.42 -13.91 9.89
CA MET A 1 -12.96 -14.03 9.69
C MET A 1 -12.74 -13.94 8.19
N SER A 2 -12.00 -12.95 7.70
CA SER A 2 -11.66 -12.87 6.28
C SER A 2 -10.78 -14.07 5.93
N GLN A 3 -11.16 -14.83 4.90
CA GLN A 3 -10.42 -16.00 4.44
C GLN A 3 -9.09 -15.54 3.84
N LYS A 4 -7.98 -16.18 4.23
CA LYS A 4 -6.68 -15.93 3.60
C LYS A 4 -6.77 -16.26 2.11
N LYS A 5 -6.46 -15.30 1.24
CA LYS A 5 -6.38 -15.49 -0.21
C LYS A 5 -4.95 -15.86 -0.58
N TYR A 6 -4.76 -17.03 -1.18
CA TYR A 6 -3.50 -17.43 -1.78
C TYR A 6 -3.52 -17.09 -3.27
N PHE A 7 -2.41 -16.56 -3.76
CA PHE A 7 -2.23 -16.20 -5.16
C PHE A 7 -1.26 -17.15 -5.81
N THR A 8 -1.50 -17.50 -7.06
CA THR A 8 -0.46 -18.01 -7.96
C THR A 8 0.45 -16.87 -8.44
N VAL A 9 1.63 -17.21 -8.95
CA VAL A 9 2.54 -16.22 -9.57
C VAL A 9 1.87 -15.49 -10.72
N THR A 10 1.09 -16.19 -11.54
CA THR A 10 0.34 -15.61 -12.66
C THR A 10 -0.73 -14.62 -12.18
N GLU A 11 -1.53 -15.01 -11.18
CA GLU A 11 -2.54 -14.12 -10.61
C GLU A 11 -1.91 -12.88 -9.98
N ALA A 12 -0.84 -13.03 -9.20
CA ALA A 12 -0.15 -11.90 -8.60
C ALA A 12 0.43 -10.96 -9.67
N ASN A 13 1.02 -11.51 -10.75
CA ASN A 13 1.52 -10.72 -11.88
C ASN A 13 0.41 -9.95 -12.62
N SER A 14 -0.85 -10.40 -12.59
CA SER A 14 -1.97 -9.67 -13.21
C SER A 14 -2.27 -8.32 -12.54
N PHE A 15 -1.79 -8.11 -11.30
CA PHE A 15 -1.92 -6.82 -10.60
C PHE A 15 -0.85 -5.80 -10.99
N VAL A 16 0.24 -6.21 -11.64
CA VAL A 16 1.43 -5.35 -11.80
C VAL A 16 1.14 -4.06 -12.58
N ASP A 17 0.39 -4.13 -13.68
CA ASP A 17 0.05 -2.93 -14.47
C ASP A 17 -0.76 -1.91 -13.65
N ARG A 18 -1.67 -2.40 -12.81
CA ARG A 18 -2.42 -1.57 -11.88
C ARG A 18 -1.52 -1.02 -10.78
N LEU A 19 -0.66 -1.84 -10.18
CA LEU A 19 0.26 -1.40 -9.12
C LEU A 19 1.25 -0.33 -9.62
N LEU A 20 1.73 -0.44 -10.86
CA LEU A 20 2.57 0.57 -11.50
C LEU A 20 1.88 1.94 -11.61
N THR A 21 0.54 1.97 -11.61
CA THR A 21 -0.27 3.20 -11.64
C THR A 21 -0.69 3.65 -10.24
N ASP A 22 -1.20 2.73 -9.43
CA ASP A 22 -1.80 3.02 -8.13
C ASP A 22 -0.74 3.42 -7.10
N ILE A 23 0.41 2.76 -7.08
CA ILE A 23 1.43 2.98 -6.03
C ILE A 23 2.02 4.40 -6.09
N PRO A 24 2.45 4.94 -7.25
CA PRO A 24 2.86 6.34 -7.34
C PRO A 24 1.78 7.32 -6.89
N ARG A 25 0.51 7.05 -7.22
CA ARG A 25 -0.60 7.91 -6.81
C ARG A 25 -0.83 7.87 -5.30
N ILE A 26 -0.75 6.70 -4.68
CA ILE A 26 -0.84 6.54 -3.23
C ILE A 26 0.33 7.26 -2.53
N GLN A 27 1.54 7.18 -3.09
CA GLN A 27 2.72 7.91 -2.58
C GLN A 27 2.55 9.43 -2.67
N GLU A 28 2.04 9.94 -3.80
CA GLU A 28 1.73 11.35 -3.99
C GLU A 28 0.69 11.84 -2.97
N LEU A 29 -0.40 11.09 -2.77
CA LEU A 29 -1.42 11.41 -1.79
C LEU A 29 -0.86 11.42 -0.37
N LEU A 30 -0.03 10.44 -0.01
CA LEU A 30 0.64 10.42 1.30
C LEU A 30 1.55 11.63 1.49
N GLY A 31 2.33 12.00 0.46
CA GLY A 31 3.19 13.18 0.47
C GLY A 31 2.38 14.46 0.66
N SER A 32 1.28 14.60 -0.07
CA SER A 32 0.38 15.75 0.02
C SER A 32 -0.27 15.87 1.40
N LEU A 33 -0.82 14.78 1.93
CA LEU A 33 -1.39 14.73 3.29
C LEU A 33 -0.34 15.07 4.36
N SER A 34 0.92 14.72 4.11
CA SER A 34 2.02 14.98 5.03
C SER A 34 2.57 16.40 4.94
N ASN A 35 2.51 17.07 3.79
CA ASN A 35 3.26 18.32 3.56
C ASN A 35 2.38 19.54 3.22
N ASP A 36 1.22 19.35 2.61
CA ASP A 36 0.47 20.46 2.00
C ASP A 36 -0.57 21.09 2.95
N PHE A 37 -0.85 20.43 4.08
CA PHE A 37 -1.95 20.78 4.99
C PHE A 37 -1.48 21.22 6.38
N GLU A 38 -0.57 22.19 6.42
CA GLU A 38 -0.07 22.74 7.70
C GLU A 38 -1.18 23.38 8.54
N ASP A 39 -2.16 24.04 7.90
CA ASP A 39 -3.26 24.68 8.62
C ASP A 39 -4.12 23.66 9.38
N VAL A 40 -4.30 22.46 8.82
CA VAL A 40 -5.08 21.37 9.40
C VAL A 40 -4.35 20.85 10.62
N LYS A 41 -3.03 20.64 10.52
CA LYS A 41 -2.19 20.22 11.64
C LYS A 41 -2.23 21.24 12.77
N HIS A 42 -2.19 22.53 12.45
CA HIS A 42 -2.26 23.61 13.44
C HIS A 42 -3.65 23.71 14.08
N ALA A 43 -4.72 23.57 13.30
CA ALA A 43 -6.10 23.58 13.79
C ALA A 43 -6.36 22.38 14.72
N GLN A 44 -5.92 21.17 14.37
CA GLN A 44 -6.01 19.98 15.23
C GLN A 44 -5.33 20.17 16.59
N LYS A 45 -4.12 20.76 16.62
CA LYS A 45 -3.41 21.05 17.87
C LYS A 45 -4.13 22.08 18.76
N LYS A 46 -4.97 22.93 18.18
CA LYS A 46 -5.74 23.98 18.87
C LYS A 46 -7.22 23.60 19.03
N ALA A 47 -7.61 22.34 18.78
CA ALA A 47 -9.01 21.91 18.73
C ALA A 47 -9.80 22.16 20.02
N ASN A 48 -9.15 22.32 21.18
CA ASN A 48 -9.79 22.77 22.43
C ASN A 48 -10.30 24.24 22.37
N LEU A 49 -10.05 24.99 21.29
CA LEU A 49 -10.32 26.44 21.16
C LEU A 49 -10.98 26.81 19.80
N ASN A 50 -12.03 26.10 19.37
CA ASN A 50 -12.83 26.43 18.16
C ASN A 50 -12.02 26.54 16.85
N GLY A 51 -10.99 25.71 16.69
CA GLY A 51 -10.15 25.72 15.49
C GLY A 51 -10.83 25.06 14.28
N GLY A 52 -11.33 25.86 13.34
CA GLY A 52 -11.61 25.43 11.96
C GLY A 52 -10.36 25.56 11.08
N SER A 53 -10.26 24.76 10.02
CA SER A 53 -9.22 24.89 8.99
C SER A 53 -9.87 25.24 7.65
N LEU A 54 -9.24 26.14 6.89
CA LEU A 54 -9.69 26.51 5.55
C LEU A 54 -9.36 25.41 4.53
N GLN A 55 -8.34 24.59 4.80
CA GLN A 55 -7.93 23.47 3.94
C GLN A 55 -8.56 22.13 4.36
N GLY A 56 -9.38 22.10 5.43
CA GLY A 56 -9.93 20.88 6.00
C GLY A 56 -10.75 20.05 5.02
N GLY A 57 -11.53 20.70 4.14
CA GLY A 57 -12.30 20.01 3.09
C GLY A 57 -11.39 19.27 2.09
N ALA A 58 -10.38 19.97 1.56
CA ALA A 58 -9.43 19.39 0.62
C ALA A 58 -8.56 18.29 1.26
N TYR A 59 -8.20 18.43 2.54
CA TYR A 59 -7.53 17.38 3.30
C TYR A 59 -8.40 16.13 3.42
N LEU A 60 -9.68 16.30 3.79
CA LEU A 60 -10.62 15.19 3.93
C LEU A 60 -10.81 14.45 2.60
N GLU A 61 -10.97 15.17 1.49
CA GLU A 61 -11.10 14.58 0.15
C GLU A 61 -9.89 13.69 -0.19
N LYS A 62 -8.67 14.21 -0.01
CA LYS A 62 -7.45 13.45 -0.26
C LYS A 62 -7.28 12.27 0.70
N ALA A 63 -7.65 12.44 1.96
CA ALA A 63 -7.58 11.39 2.97
C ALA A 63 -8.54 10.24 2.64
N VAL A 64 -9.78 10.56 2.23
CA VAL A 64 -10.75 9.56 1.77
C VAL A 64 -10.23 8.81 0.55
N LEU A 65 -9.75 9.53 -0.47
CA LEU A 65 -9.19 8.90 -1.67
C LEU A 65 -8.00 7.98 -1.35
N PHE A 66 -7.07 8.44 -0.50
CA PHE A 66 -5.92 7.63 -0.06
C PHE A 66 -6.38 6.34 0.64
N GLN A 67 -7.32 6.45 1.58
CA GLN A 67 -7.87 5.30 2.30
C GLN A 67 -8.61 4.33 1.37
N ASP A 68 -9.40 4.85 0.42
CA ASP A 68 -10.13 4.03 -0.52
C ASP A 68 -9.20 3.25 -1.47
N MET A 69 -8.10 3.87 -1.91
CA MET A 69 -7.10 3.18 -2.74
C MET A 69 -6.41 2.04 -1.97
N ILE A 70 -6.03 2.27 -0.72
CA ILE A 70 -5.43 1.23 0.14
C ILE A 70 -6.44 0.09 0.37
N LYS A 71 -7.67 0.43 0.78
CA LYS A 71 -8.71 -0.57 1.03
C LYS A 71 -9.00 -1.43 -0.19
N ARG A 72 -8.98 -0.85 -1.40
CA ARG A 72 -9.16 -1.62 -2.64
C ARG A 72 -8.04 -2.66 -2.81
N LEU A 73 -6.77 -2.26 -2.64
CA LEU A 73 -5.64 -3.19 -2.71
C LEU A 73 -5.76 -4.31 -1.67
N GLU A 74 -6.10 -3.97 -0.44
CA GLU A 74 -6.28 -4.95 0.65
C GLU A 74 -7.48 -5.88 0.38
N SER A 75 -8.58 -5.35 -0.16
CA SER A 75 -9.76 -6.16 -0.53
C SER A 75 -9.48 -7.14 -1.66
N ASP A 76 -8.53 -6.81 -2.53
CA ASP A 76 -8.07 -7.71 -3.59
C ASP A 76 -7.17 -8.84 -3.03
N GLY A 77 -6.70 -8.71 -1.79
CA GLY A 77 -5.77 -9.62 -1.10
C GLY A 77 -4.30 -9.18 -1.14
N CYS A 78 -4.01 -7.99 -1.69
CA CYS A 78 -2.67 -7.43 -1.69
C CYS A 78 -2.31 -6.92 -0.29
N ILE A 79 -1.04 -7.04 0.10
CA ILE A 79 -0.55 -6.58 1.39
C ILE A 79 0.43 -5.44 1.16
N LEU A 80 -0.02 -4.21 1.42
CA LEU A 80 0.82 -3.02 1.29
C LEU A 80 1.74 -2.90 2.52
N LYS A 81 2.98 -3.35 2.42
CA LYS A 81 3.94 -3.37 3.55
C LYS A 81 4.54 -2.00 3.85
N GLY A 82 4.60 -1.13 2.85
CA GLY A 82 5.15 0.22 3.02
C GLY A 82 4.90 1.09 1.81
N VAL A 83 4.01 2.07 1.97
CA VAL A 83 3.66 3.05 0.92
C VAL A 83 4.91 3.76 0.39
N GLN A 84 5.75 4.28 1.27
CA GLN A 84 6.93 5.07 0.90
C GLN A 84 7.91 4.30 0.02
N ASN A 85 8.08 3.00 0.27
CA ASN A 85 9.00 2.15 -0.48
C ASN A 85 8.32 1.43 -1.65
N GLY A 86 7.00 1.59 -1.82
CA GLY A 86 6.22 0.95 -2.88
C GLY A 86 6.24 -0.58 -2.81
N LEU A 87 6.22 -1.14 -1.59
CA LEU A 87 6.29 -2.58 -1.35
C LEU A 87 4.91 -3.20 -1.21
N VAL A 88 4.62 -4.19 -2.06
CA VAL A 88 3.37 -4.94 -2.08
C VAL A 88 3.67 -6.43 -2.09
N ASP A 89 3.11 -7.13 -1.12
CA ASP A 89 3.24 -8.58 -0.99
C ASP A 89 1.92 -9.27 -1.32
N PHE A 90 2.02 -10.52 -1.76
CA PHE A 90 0.89 -11.41 -2.05
C PHE A 90 1.14 -12.73 -1.34
N LEU A 91 0.17 -13.20 -0.54
CA LEU A 91 0.28 -14.49 0.12
C LEU A 91 0.27 -15.61 -0.92
N HIS A 92 1.22 -16.52 -0.84
CA HIS A 92 1.38 -17.65 -1.76
C HIS A 92 1.73 -18.91 -0.99
N GLU A 93 1.36 -20.07 -1.53
CA GLU A 93 1.76 -21.37 -0.99
C GLU A 93 2.84 -21.96 -1.89
N ARG A 94 4.02 -22.21 -1.33
CA ARG A 94 5.15 -22.85 -2.01
C ARG A 94 5.50 -24.13 -1.25
N GLU A 95 5.38 -25.27 -1.92
CA GLU A 95 5.71 -26.59 -1.35
C GLU A 95 5.01 -26.87 0.00
N GLY A 96 3.73 -26.48 0.12
CA GLY A 96 2.95 -26.65 1.34
C GLY A 96 3.28 -25.70 2.48
N ARG A 97 4.05 -24.62 2.23
CA ARG A 97 4.38 -23.57 3.19
C ARG A 97 3.92 -22.20 2.71
N GLU A 98 3.50 -21.36 3.64
CA GLU A 98 3.14 -19.97 3.34
C GLU A 98 4.39 -19.14 3.09
N VAL A 99 4.40 -18.40 1.99
CA VAL A 99 5.43 -17.41 1.63
C VAL A 99 4.76 -16.15 1.08
N TYR A 100 5.52 -15.08 0.89
CA TYR A 100 5.05 -13.90 0.18
C TYR A 100 5.71 -13.78 -1.18
N LEU A 101 4.93 -13.64 -2.25
CA LEU A 101 5.41 -13.08 -3.50
C LEU A 101 5.55 -11.58 -3.29
N CYS A 102 6.71 -11.03 -3.59
CA CYS A 102 7.04 -9.65 -3.26
C CYS A 102 7.26 -8.85 -4.52
N TRP A 103 6.60 -7.70 -4.60
CA TRP A 103 6.75 -6.72 -5.66
C TRP A 103 7.18 -5.38 -5.07
N ARG A 104 8.11 -4.70 -5.76
CA ARG A 104 8.50 -3.33 -5.43
C ARG A 104 8.41 -2.44 -6.65
N TYR A 105 7.78 -1.28 -6.52
CA TYR A 105 7.80 -0.28 -7.58
C TYR A 105 9.26 0.09 -7.98
N PRO A 106 9.61 0.21 -9.28
CA PRO A 106 8.78 0.07 -10.47
C PRO A 106 8.99 -1.28 -11.22
N GLU A 107 9.12 -2.39 -10.50
CA GLU A 107 9.31 -3.71 -11.11
C GLU A 107 8.19 -4.03 -12.11
N ARG A 108 8.56 -4.57 -13.27
CA ARG A 108 7.61 -4.86 -14.36
C ARG A 108 6.93 -6.22 -14.22
N LYS A 109 7.42 -7.07 -13.33
CA LYS A 109 6.91 -8.41 -13.02
C LYS A 109 7.25 -8.74 -11.58
N ILE A 110 6.48 -9.65 -11.00
CA ILE A 110 6.78 -10.29 -9.72
C ILE A 110 7.66 -11.49 -10.01
N GLU A 111 8.95 -11.36 -9.69
CA GLU A 111 9.98 -12.37 -9.95
C GLU A 111 10.60 -12.92 -8.67
N TYR A 112 10.15 -12.44 -7.51
CA TYR A 112 10.74 -12.79 -6.23
C TYR A 112 9.67 -13.13 -5.20
N TRP A 113 10.06 -13.97 -4.26
CA TRP A 113 9.32 -14.32 -3.07
C TRP A 113 10.22 -14.20 -1.83
N HIS A 114 9.65 -14.16 -0.65
CA HIS A 114 10.40 -14.29 0.61
C HIS A 114 9.57 -15.03 1.66
N GLU A 115 10.25 -15.60 2.65
CA GLU A 115 9.61 -16.21 3.82
C GLU A 115 8.78 -15.16 4.59
N ILE A 116 7.75 -15.61 5.31
CA ILE A 116 6.81 -14.73 6.04
C ILE A 116 7.54 -13.80 7.04
N ASP A 117 8.65 -14.26 7.60
CA ASP A 117 9.50 -13.56 8.57
C ASP A 117 10.75 -12.89 7.96
N GLY A 118 11.11 -13.20 6.70
CA GLY A 118 12.32 -12.72 6.05
C GLY A 118 12.24 -11.28 5.49
N GLY A 119 11.03 -10.82 5.16
CA GLY A 119 10.78 -9.52 4.54
C GLY A 119 11.55 -9.27 3.24
N PHE A 120 11.58 -8.01 2.79
CA PHE A 120 12.17 -7.63 1.49
C PHE A 120 13.66 -7.99 1.35
N ALA A 121 14.44 -7.95 2.43
CA ALA A 121 15.87 -8.28 2.40
C ALA A 121 16.14 -9.77 2.14
N GLY A 122 15.18 -10.64 2.44
CA GLY A 122 15.25 -12.08 2.22
C GLY A 122 14.70 -12.54 0.87
N ARG A 123 14.58 -11.66 -0.13
CA ARG A 123 14.01 -12.02 -1.44
C ARG A 123 14.82 -13.08 -2.17
N GLN A 124 14.13 -14.08 -2.66
CA GLN A 124 14.62 -15.16 -3.50
C GLN A 124 13.88 -15.14 -4.83
N LYS A 125 14.55 -15.51 -5.92
CA LYS A 125 13.88 -15.58 -7.23
C LYS A 125 12.84 -16.71 -7.25
N ILE A 126 11.77 -16.47 -7.98
CA ILE A 126 10.82 -17.51 -8.39
C ILE A 126 11.53 -18.35 -9.47
N GLU A 127 11.47 -19.67 -9.33
CA GLU A 127 12.05 -20.63 -10.29
C GLU A 127 11.06 -20.93 -11.42
#